data_AF-A0AAU2P1J0-F1
#
_entry.id   AF-A0AAU2P1J0-F1
#
_cell.length_a   1.000
_cell.length_b   1.000
_cell.length_c   1.000
_cell.angle_alpha   90.00
_cell.angle_beta   90.00
_cell.angle_gamma   90.00
#
_symmetry.space_group_name_H-M   'P 1'
#
loop_
_entity.id
_entity.type
_entity.pdbx_description
1 polymer ?
#
loop_
_entity_poly.entity_id
_entity_poly.type
_entity_poly.pdbx_seq_one_letter_code
_entity_poly.pdbx_strand_id
1 'polypeptide(L)'
;MVVAAFPEYELLAVKQKWAALAFQAFPRPWKPGGNGTSDEAAGLDSLVAEFTAASEHICERCGNAGTLRETRPIELTLCDACESCVGPDGRL
;
A
#
# COMPACT_ATOMS: atom_id res chain seq x y z
N MET A 1 9.80 -0.52 11.84
CA MET A 1 8.86 0.58 11.59
C MET A 1 9.55 1.62 10.73
N VAL A 2 8.93 2.09 9.64
CA VAL A 2 9.57 2.99 8.65
C VAL A 2 10.19 4.23 9.30
N VAL A 3 9.50 4.90 10.23
CA VAL A 3 9.98 6.08 10.97
C VAL A 3 11.28 5.83 11.75
N ALA A 4 11.49 4.61 12.24
CA ALA A 4 12.71 4.28 12.99
C ALA A 4 13.93 4.11 12.07
N ALA A 5 13.72 3.65 10.84
CA ALA A 5 14.77 3.45 9.84
C ALA A 5 15.01 4.71 8.99
N PHE A 6 13.94 5.43 8.66
CA PHE A 6 13.92 6.63 7.83
C PHE A 6 13.11 7.72 8.56
N PRO A 7 13.69 8.41 9.55
CA PRO A 7 12.96 9.40 10.36
C PRO A 7 12.51 10.63 9.57
N GLU A 8 13.19 10.94 8.46
CA GLU A 8 12.89 12.08 7.60
C GLU A 8 12.15 11.68 6.31
N TYR A 9 11.64 10.45 6.21
CA TYR A 9 10.99 10.01 4.98
C TYR A 9 9.80 10.92 4.61
N GLU A 10 9.62 11.11 3.31
CA GLU A 10 8.52 11.87 2.75
C GLU A 10 7.56 10.91 2.05
N LEU A 11 6.36 10.72 2.60
CA LEU A 11 5.28 9.97 1.96
C LEU A 11 4.44 10.92 1.11
N LEU A 12 4.49 10.76 -0.21
CA LEU A 12 3.78 11.61 -1.16
C LEU A 12 2.35 11.14 -1.42
N ALA A 13 2.16 9.83 -1.56
CA ALA A 13 0.87 9.25 -1.84
C ALA A 13 0.78 7.80 -1.38
N VAL A 14 -0.43 7.40 -1.01
CA VAL A 14 -0.85 6.00 -0.96
C VAL A 14 -1.96 5.87 -1.99
N LYS A 15 -1.80 4.91 -2.91
CA LYS A 15 -2.74 4.66 -4.00
C LYS A 15 -3.22 3.22 -3.89
N GLN A 16 -4.43 2.96 -4.36
CA GLN A 16 -4.87 1.60 -4.61
C GLN A 16 -4.51 1.24 -6.06
N LYS A 17 -3.93 0.07 -6.28
CA LYS A 17 -3.60 -0.45 -7.61
C LYS A 17 -3.76 -1.97 -7.59
N TRP A 18 -4.68 -2.51 -8.40
CA TRP A 18 -4.94 -3.95 -8.52
C TRP A 18 -5.18 -4.63 -7.16
N ALA A 19 -6.14 -4.14 -6.37
CA ALA A 19 -6.47 -4.65 -5.03
C ALA A 19 -5.35 -4.60 -3.96
N ALA A 20 -4.26 -3.86 -4.22
CA ALA A 20 -3.16 -3.66 -3.28
C ALA A 20 -2.86 -2.17 -3.07
N LEU A 21 -2.22 -1.84 -1.96
CA LEU A 21 -1.70 -0.51 -1.69
C LEU A 21 -0.36 -0.30 -2.39
N ALA A 22 -0.26 0.76 -3.18
CA ALA A 22 0.97 1.25 -3.78
C ALA A 22 1.40 2.53 -3.08
N PHE A 23 2.61 2.52 -2.51
CA PHE A 23 3.16 3.66 -1.78
C PHE A 23 4.14 4.43 -2.66
N GLN A 24 4.02 5.75 -2.65
CA GLN A 24 4.98 6.66 -3.26
C GLN A 24 5.67 7.43 -2.15
N ALA A 25 6.91 7.09 -1.86
CA ALA A 25 7.69 7.67 -0.77
C ALA A 25 9.15 7.91 -1.17
N PHE A 26 9.81 8.80 -0.45
CA PHE A 26 11.24 9.06 -0.56
C PHE A 26 11.90 8.96 0.81
N PRO A 27 13.17 8.51 0.90
CA PRO A 27 13.84 8.31 2.18
C PRO A 27 14.14 9.63 2.91
N ARG A 28 14.14 10.75 2.18
CA ARG A 28 14.23 12.12 2.70
C ARG A 28 13.34 13.05 1.88
N PRO A 29 13.03 14.27 2.37
CA PRO A 29 12.28 15.24 1.60
C PRO A 29 13.07 15.67 0.36
N TRP A 30 12.36 15.98 -0.71
CA TRP A 30 13.01 16.41 -1.95
C TRP A 30 13.79 17.72 -1.78
N LYS A 31 15.00 17.77 -2.35
CA LYS A 31 15.82 18.98 -2.50
C LYS A 31 16.57 18.97 -3.83
N PRO A 32 17.06 20.14 -4.32
CA PRO A 32 17.97 20.18 -5.46
C PRO A 32 19.19 19.27 -5.19
N GLY A 33 19.42 18.32 -6.10
CA GLY A 33 20.46 17.29 -5.94
C GLY A 33 19.97 15.93 -5.45
N GLY A 34 18.67 15.76 -5.18
CA GLY A 34 18.05 14.46 -4.87
C GLY A 34 17.57 14.32 -3.41
N ASN A 35 16.93 13.19 -3.13
CA ASN A 35 16.18 12.91 -1.90
C ASN A 35 16.73 11.71 -1.11
N GLY A 36 18.03 11.42 -1.27
CA GLY A 36 18.73 10.35 -0.56
C GLY A 36 19.82 9.71 -1.40
N THR A 37 20.48 8.71 -0.83
CA THR A 37 21.41 7.82 -1.54
C THR A 37 20.69 6.65 -2.20
N SER A 38 21.37 5.94 -3.10
CA SER A 38 20.83 4.70 -3.69
C SER A 38 20.56 3.61 -2.65
N ASP A 39 21.40 3.51 -1.61
CA ASP A 39 21.21 2.53 -0.53
C ASP A 39 19.99 2.88 0.33
N GLU A 40 19.77 4.17 0.61
CA GLU A 40 18.58 4.65 1.32
C GLU A 40 17.31 4.35 0.50
N ALA A 41 17.35 4.57 -0.82
CA ALA A 41 16.24 4.26 -1.71
C ALA A 41 15.93 2.76 -1.72
N ALA A 42 16.93 1.89 -1.89
CA ALA A 42 16.75 0.44 -1.87
C ALA A 42 16.20 -0.07 -0.53
N GLY A 43 16.68 0.48 0.59
CA GLY A 43 16.18 0.14 1.91
C GLY A 43 14.70 0.54 2.12
N LEU A 44 14.31 1.73 1.65
CA LEU A 44 12.91 2.16 1.71
C LEU A 44 12.01 1.32 0.80
N ASP A 45 12.48 1.02 -0.42
CA ASP A 45 11.75 0.18 -1.37
C ASP A 45 11.47 -1.21 -0.81
N SER A 46 12.43 -1.80 -0.08
CA SER A 46 12.21 -3.08 0.61
C SER A 46 11.08 -3.00 1.64
N LEU A 47 11.02 -1.94 2.45
CA LEU A 47 9.94 -1.74 3.41
C LEU A 47 8.59 -1.50 2.72
N VAL A 48 8.58 -0.70 1.64
CA VAL A 48 7.37 -0.48 0.83
C VAL A 48 6.88 -1.79 0.22
N ALA A 49 7.77 -2.66 -0.23
CA ALA A 49 7.41 -3.97 -0.76
C ALA A 49 6.75 -4.85 0.32
N GLU A 50 7.25 -4.83 1.56
CA GLU A 50 6.62 -5.54 2.68
C GLU A 50 5.19 -5.04 2.95
N PHE A 51 4.97 -3.72 2.98
CA PHE A 51 3.63 -3.15 3.17
C PHE A 51 2.69 -3.46 2.00
N THR A 52 3.21 -3.44 0.78
CA THR A 52 2.47 -3.79 -0.44
C THR A 52 2.00 -5.24 -0.36
N ALA A 53 2.93 -6.18 -0.10
CA ALA A 53 2.62 -7.60 0.05
C ALA A 53 1.64 -7.88 1.19
N ALA A 54 1.76 -7.17 2.32
CA ALA A 54 0.79 -7.31 3.41
C ALA A 54 -0.62 -6.85 2.99
N SER A 55 -0.72 -5.77 2.21
CA SER A 55 -2.01 -5.22 1.78
C SER A 55 -2.80 -6.16 0.86
N GLU A 56 -2.13 -7.02 0.09
CA GLU A 56 -2.75 -8.04 -0.77
C GLU A 56 -3.54 -9.11 0.01
N HIS A 57 -3.37 -9.15 1.34
CA HIS A 57 -4.00 -10.13 2.22
C HIS A 57 -4.85 -9.49 3.32
N ILE A 58 -5.06 -8.17 3.26
CA ILE A 58 -5.85 -7.42 4.23
C ILE A 58 -7.13 -6.92 3.55
N CYS A 59 -8.27 -7.22 4.15
CA CYS A 59 -9.57 -6.75 3.72
C CYS A 59 -9.61 -5.21 3.73
N GLU A 60 -9.77 -4.60 2.55
CA GLU A 60 -9.75 -3.15 2.35
C GLU A 60 -10.87 -2.43 3.11
N ARG A 61 -11.94 -3.14 3.48
CA ARG A 61 -13.08 -2.57 4.21
C ARG A 61 -12.93 -2.61 5.73
N CYS A 62 -12.43 -3.72 6.28
CA CYS A 62 -12.49 -3.98 7.73
C CYS A 62 -11.16 -4.33 8.38
N GLY A 63 -10.08 -4.47 7.61
CA GLY A 63 -8.73 -4.76 8.13
C GLY A 63 -8.47 -6.21 8.55
N ASN A 64 -9.48 -7.10 8.47
CA ASN A 64 -9.29 -8.53 8.71
C ASN A 64 -8.53 -9.20 7.56
N ALA A 65 -8.13 -10.46 7.72
CA ALA A 65 -7.59 -11.25 6.62
C ALA A 65 -8.58 -11.27 5.44
N GLY A 66 -8.06 -10.99 4.24
CA GLY A 66 -8.81 -10.94 3.00
C GLY A 66 -8.07 -11.67 1.88
N THR A 67 -8.77 -11.84 0.76
CA THR A 67 -8.20 -12.38 -0.47
C THR A 67 -8.67 -11.54 -1.64
N LEU A 68 -7.90 -11.53 -2.72
CA LEU A 68 -8.30 -10.91 -3.98
C LEU A 68 -9.68 -11.42 -4.44
N ARG A 69 -10.56 -10.49 -4.79
CA ARG A 69 -11.88 -10.75 -5.37
C ARG A 69 -11.96 -10.10 -6.75
N GLU A 70 -12.23 -10.94 -7.73
CA GLU A 70 -12.40 -10.57 -9.15
C GLU A 70 -13.87 -10.69 -9.57
N THR A 71 -14.79 -10.62 -8.61
CA THR A 71 -16.23 -10.79 -8.79
C THR A 71 -16.92 -9.53 -9.34
N ARG A 72 -16.19 -8.41 -9.40
CA ARG A 72 -16.69 -7.09 -9.80
C ARG A 72 -15.64 -6.35 -10.66
N PRO A 73 -16.02 -5.28 -11.40
CA PRO A 73 -15.10 -4.59 -12.31
C PRO A 73 -13.88 -3.95 -11.64
N ILE A 74 -13.97 -3.67 -10.34
CA ILE A 74 -12.85 -3.20 -9.51
C ILE A 74 -12.33 -4.35 -8.65
N GLU A 75 -11.05 -4.66 -8.81
CA GLU A 75 -10.38 -5.64 -7.97
C GLU A 75 -10.26 -5.10 -6.54
N LEU A 76 -10.70 -5.89 -5.57
CA LEU A 76 -10.60 -5.58 -4.14
C LEU A 76 -10.13 -6.80 -3.36
N THR A 77 -9.29 -6.58 -2.35
CA THR A 77 -8.97 -7.59 -1.36
C THR A 77 -10.03 -7.54 -0.27
N LEU A 78 -10.88 -8.57 -0.16
CA LEU A 78 -11.99 -8.61 0.81
C LEU A 78 -12.08 -9.96 1.53
N CYS A 79 -12.48 -9.90 2.79
CA CYS A 79 -12.94 -11.09 3.53
C CYS A 79 -14.33 -11.52 3.05
N ASP A 80 -14.72 -12.77 3.28
CA ASP A 80 -16.01 -13.32 2.81
C ASP A 80 -17.22 -12.48 3.28
N ALA A 81 -17.18 -12.00 4.52
CA ALA A 81 -18.25 -11.17 5.07
C ALA A 81 -18.39 -9.84 4.30
N CYS A 82 -17.27 -9.17 4.01
CA CYS A 82 -17.30 -7.91 3.27
C CYS A 82 -17.61 -8.11 1.79
N GLU A 83 -17.16 -9.21 1.19
CA GLU A 83 -17.49 -9.57 -0.18
C GLU A 83 -19.00 -9.64 -0.41
N SER A 84 -19.75 -10.17 0.56
CA SER A 84 -21.22 -10.25 0.47
C SER A 84 -21.95 -8.90 0.61
N CYS A 85 -21.27 -7.86 1.11
CA CYS A 85 -21.86 -6.55 1.37
C CYS A 85 -21.43 -5.47 0.38
N VAL A 86 -20.21 -5.57 -0.17
CA VAL A 86 -19.67 -4.58 -1.08
C VAL A 86 -20.33 -4.76 -2.45
N GLY A 87 -21.04 -3.71 -2.88
CA GLY A 87 -21.74 -3.66 -4.14
C GLY A 87 -20.82 -3.77 -5.36
N PRO A 88 -21.41 -3.85 -6.58
CA PRO A 88 -20.65 -3.98 -7.82
C PRO A 88 -19.78 -2.77 -8.14
N ASP A 89 -20.07 -1.61 -7.53
CA ASP A 89 -19.29 -0.37 -7.67
C ASP A 89 -18.07 -0.29 -6.72
N GLY A 90 -17.92 -1.27 -5.81
CA GLY A 90 -16.75 -1.38 -4.95
C GLY A 90 -16.61 -0.26 -3.91
N ARG A 91 -17.69 0.46 -3.60
CA ARG A 91 -17.65 1.49 -2.55
C ARG A 91 -17.47 0.85 -1.18
N LEU A 92 -16.37 1.21 -0.52
CA LEU A 92 -15.98 0.76 0.82
C LEU A 92 -16.74 1.50 1.92
#